data_AF-A0A7C7HUM4-F1
#
_entry.id   AF-A0A7C7HUM4-F1
#
_cell.length_a   1.000
_cell.length_b   1.000
_cell.length_c   1.000
_cell.angle_alpha   90.00
_cell.angle_beta   90.00
_cell.angle_gamma   90.00
#
_symmetry.space_group_name_H-M   'P 1'
#
loop_
_entity.id
_entity.type
_entity.pdbx_description
1 polymer ?
#
loop_
_entity_poly.entity_id
_entity_poly.type
_entity_poly.pdbx_seq_one_letter_code
_entity_poly.pdbx_strand_id
1 'polypeptide(L)'
;MPQNSTLQQIKSDFTDLNFSAADEFRWSPEEKTVYFNPEFIGEENGRLILLHELGHALLDHNSIENDVDLLKKEVAAWEKARELCERYAITFNDDLAENCLDSYRLWLDKRSTCIECEQTGYQNHELHYTCLNCQAFWKVSFDQKKRVCRVPTKQKA
;
A
#
# COMPACT_ATOMS: atom_id res chain seq x y z
N MET A 1 -31.40 -5.26 4.39
CA MET A 1 -31.10 -4.64 3.08
C MET A 1 -30.82 -3.16 3.31
N PRO A 2 -29.52 -2.79 3.44
CA PRO A 2 -28.97 -1.71 2.61
C PRO A 2 -27.46 -1.94 2.35
N GLN A 3 -27.09 -2.99 1.62
CA GLN A 3 -25.68 -3.36 1.42
C GLN A 3 -25.08 -2.79 0.10
N ASN A 4 -25.92 -2.49 -0.89
CA ASN A 4 -25.53 -1.93 -2.20
C ASN A 4 -25.55 -0.39 -2.27
N SER A 5 -26.11 0.30 -1.28
CA SER A 5 -26.31 1.76 -1.34
C SER A 5 -25.01 2.54 -1.20
N THR A 6 -24.08 2.11 -0.34
CA THR A 6 -22.84 2.85 -0.09
C THR A 6 -21.91 2.85 -1.30
N LEU A 7 -21.74 1.70 -1.97
CA LEU A 7 -20.95 1.64 -3.20
C LEU A 7 -21.56 2.50 -4.31
N GLN A 8 -22.89 2.47 -4.48
CA GLN A 8 -23.58 3.29 -5.47
C GLN A 8 -23.42 4.79 -5.19
N GLN A 9 -23.46 5.18 -3.92
CA GLN A 9 -23.22 6.56 -3.50
C GLN A 9 -21.78 6.99 -3.79
N ILE A 10 -20.78 6.18 -3.42
CA ILE A 10 -19.37 6.45 -3.72
C ILE A 10 -19.15 6.63 -5.22
N LYS A 11 -19.69 5.73 -6.06
CA LYS A 11 -19.59 5.83 -7.52
C LYS A 11 -20.21 7.12 -8.07
N SER A 12 -21.29 7.60 -7.44
CA SER A 12 -21.98 8.82 -7.84
C SER A 12 -21.25 10.08 -7.37
N ASP A 13 -20.54 10.02 -6.25
CA ASP A 13 -19.74 11.11 -5.70
C ASP A 13 -18.42 11.33 -6.46
N PHE A 14 -17.88 10.28 -7.10
CA PHE A 14 -16.61 10.30 -7.81
C PHE A 14 -16.77 9.87 -9.28
N THR A 15 -17.47 10.68 -10.07
CA THR A 15 -17.75 10.38 -11.49
C THR A 15 -16.52 10.41 -12.38
N ASP A 16 -15.43 11.04 -11.94
CA ASP A 16 -14.16 11.11 -12.67
C ASP A 16 -13.30 9.85 -12.49
N LEU A 17 -13.70 8.94 -11.60
CA LEU A 17 -13.03 7.67 -11.33
C LEU A 17 -13.86 6.50 -11.86
N ASN A 18 -13.17 5.49 -12.36
CA ASN A 18 -13.79 4.23 -12.77
C ASN A 18 -13.87 3.27 -11.57
N PHE A 19 -14.89 2.42 -11.55
CA PHE A 19 -15.03 1.38 -10.52
C PHE A 19 -15.39 0.05 -11.14
N SER A 20 -14.51 -0.94 -10.99
CA SER A 20 -14.67 -2.28 -11.60
C SER A 20 -14.52 -3.39 -10.57
N ALA A 21 -15.24 -4.50 -10.79
CA ALA A 21 -15.12 -5.68 -9.94
C ALA A 21 -13.87 -6.49 -10.32
N ALA A 22 -13.16 -7.02 -9.32
CA ALA A 22 -12.00 -7.90 -9.50
C ALA A 22 -11.85 -8.85 -8.30
N ASP A 23 -10.87 -9.75 -8.34
CA ASP A 23 -10.59 -10.70 -7.26
C ASP A 23 -9.91 -10.03 -6.04
N GLU A 24 -9.29 -8.86 -6.22
CA GLU A 24 -8.63 -8.09 -5.16
C GLU A 24 -9.04 -6.61 -5.20
N PHE A 25 -8.94 -5.95 -4.05
CA PHE A 25 -9.01 -4.50 -3.96
C PHE A 25 -7.68 -3.92 -4.42
N ARG A 26 -7.73 -2.92 -5.32
CA ARG A 26 -6.54 -2.18 -5.77
C ARG A 26 -6.91 -0.89 -6.48
N TRP A 27 -6.08 0.13 -6.33
CA TRP A 27 -6.06 1.32 -7.18
C TRP A 27 -5.20 1.08 -8.43
N SER A 28 -5.71 1.52 -9.59
CA SER A 28 -5.00 1.54 -10.87
C SER A 28 -4.87 2.99 -11.38
N PRO A 29 -3.72 3.64 -11.17
CA PRO A 29 -3.45 4.99 -11.69
C PRO A 29 -3.63 5.10 -13.20
N GLU A 30 -3.14 4.10 -13.94
CA GLU A 30 -3.09 4.09 -15.41
C GLU A 30 -4.50 4.11 -16.03
N GLU A 31 -5.42 3.38 -15.42
CA GLU A 31 -6.81 3.25 -15.88
C GLU A 31 -7.76 4.20 -15.14
N LYS A 32 -7.25 4.90 -14.12
CA LYS A 32 -8.03 5.65 -13.13
C LYS A 32 -9.17 4.82 -12.53
N THR A 33 -8.88 3.57 -12.20
CA THR A 33 -9.88 2.58 -11.77
C THR A 33 -9.61 2.12 -10.34
N VAL A 34 -10.63 2.24 -9.49
CA VAL A 34 -10.69 1.56 -8.19
C VAL A 34 -11.33 0.18 -8.39
N TYR A 35 -10.53 -0.86 -8.20
CA TYR A 35 -10.98 -2.24 -8.24
C TYR A 35 -11.45 -2.68 -6.86
N PHE A 36 -12.56 -3.43 -6.83
CA PHE A 36 -13.14 -3.94 -5.59
C PHE A 36 -13.54 -5.40 -5.72
N ASN A 37 -13.43 -6.14 -4.62
CA ASN A 37 -13.89 -7.52 -4.57
C ASN A 37 -15.40 -7.57 -4.23
N PRO A 38 -16.25 -8.09 -5.15
CA PRO A 38 -17.70 -8.13 -4.94
C PRO A 38 -18.14 -9.09 -3.83
N GLU A 39 -17.32 -10.09 -3.47
CA GLU A 39 -17.61 -11.01 -2.36
C GLU A 39 -17.54 -10.31 -1.01
N PHE A 40 -16.58 -9.39 -0.85
CA PHE A 40 -16.31 -8.70 0.42
C PHE A 40 -16.93 -7.30 0.53
N ILE A 41 -17.43 -6.71 -0.56
CA ILE A 41 -17.96 -5.33 -0.53
C ILE A 41 -19.23 -5.15 0.33
N GLY A 42 -19.93 -6.25 0.62
CA GLY A 42 -21.03 -6.29 1.59
C GLY A 42 -20.58 -6.31 3.06
N GLU A 43 -19.30 -6.44 3.32
CA GLU A 43 -18.73 -6.41 4.67
C GLU A 43 -18.20 -5.01 4.99
N GLU A 44 -18.23 -4.65 6.28
CA GLU A 44 -17.72 -3.35 6.73
C GLU A 44 -16.23 -3.19 6.45
N ASN A 45 -15.44 -4.23 6.73
CA ASN A 45 -14.01 -4.26 6.41
C ASN A 45 -13.75 -4.16 4.90
N GLY A 46 -14.55 -4.84 4.06
CA GLY A 46 -14.39 -4.73 2.60
C GLY A 46 -14.67 -3.33 2.07
N ARG A 47 -15.62 -2.61 2.67
CA ARG A 47 -15.86 -1.20 2.35
C ARG A 47 -14.75 -0.29 2.83
N LEU A 48 -14.20 -0.55 4.01
CA LEU A 48 -13.07 0.19 4.53
C LEU A 48 -11.84 0.02 3.61
N ILE A 49 -11.59 -1.19 3.11
CA ILE A 49 -10.53 -1.44 2.12
C ILE A 49 -10.82 -0.69 0.81
N LEU A 50 -12.07 -0.66 0.33
CA LEU A 50 -12.45 0.18 -0.81
C LEU A 50 -12.11 1.66 -0.56
N LEU A 51 -12.40 2.19 0.63
CA LEU A 51 -12.08 3.58 0.97
C LEU A 51 -10.58 3.84 1.02
N HIS A 52 -9.78 2.86 1.41
CA HIS A 52 -8.31 2.93 1.34
C HIS A 52 -7.84 3.04 -0.13
N GLU A 53 -8.33 2.20 -1.04
CA GLU A 53 -8.00 2.29 -2.48
C GLU A 53 -8.46 3.62 -3.10
N LEU A 54 -9.63 4.10 -2.69
CA LEU A 54 -10.11 5.42 -3.08
C LEU A 54 -9.20 6.53 -2.52
N GLY A 55 -8.65 6.35 -1.31
CA GLY A 55 -7.65 7.24 -0.73
C GLY A 55 -6.42 7.40 -1.63
N HIS A 56 -5.90 6.30 -2.19
CA HIS A 56 -4.83 6.36 -3.18
C HIS A 56 -5.20 7.16 -4.43
N ALA A 57 -6.42 6.98 -4.93
CA ALA A 57 -6.92 7.72 -6.09
C ALA A 57 -7.03 9.23 -5.82
N LEU A 58 -7.56 9.61 -4.65
CA LEU A 58 -7.77 11.02 -4.28
C LEU A 58 -6.48 11.77 -3.96
N LEU A 59 -5.45 11.06 -3.52
CA LEU A 59 -4.12 11.61 -3.24
C LEU A 59 -3.17 11.53 -4.45
N ASP A 60 -3.66 11.09 -5.61
CA ASP A 60 -2.90 10.97 -6.87
C ASP A 60 -1.63 10.09 -6.70
N HIS A 61 -1.74 9.02 -5.91
CA HIS A 61 -0.65 8.07 -5.68
C HIS A 61 -0.38 7.23 -6.95
N ASN A 62 0.43 7.77 -7.87
CA ASN A 62 0.63 7.21 -9.21
C ASN A 62 1.97 6.47 -9.42
N SER A 63 2.94 6.68 -8.53
CA SER A 63 4.26 6.06 -8.60
C SER A 63 4.82 5.88 -7.20
N ILE A 64 5.89 5.11 -7.06
CA ILE A 64 6.60 4.90 -5.80
C ILE A 64 8.06 5.20 -6.06
N GLU A 65 8.64 6.14 -5.32
CA GLU A 65 10.04 6.53 -5.52
C GLU A 65 11.02 5.59 -4.79
N ASN A 66 10.64 5.19 -3.58
CA ASN A 66 11.44 4.36 -2.70
C ASN A 66 10.55 3.65 -1.67
N ASP A 67 11.11 2.70 -0.92
CA ASP A 67 10.31 1.85 -0.04
C ASP A 67 9.74 2.64 1.17
N VAL A 68 10.38 3.76 1.56
CA VAL A 68 9.84 4.68 2.59
C VAL A 68 8.69 5.52 2.05
N ASP A 69 8.79 5.98 0.80
CA ASP A 69 7.73 6.70 0.09
C ASP A 69 6.47 5.84 -0.06
N LEU A 70 6.63 4.54 -0.36
CA LEU A 70 5.52 3.58 -0.31
C LEU A 70 4.81 3.61 1.04
N LEU A 71 5.54 3.41 2.15
CA LEU A 71 4.93 3.39 3.48
C LEU A 71 4.21 4.72 3.82
N LYS A 72 4.77 5.85 3.40
CA LYS A 72 4.11 7.16 3.56
C LYS A 72 2.80 7.23 2.79
N LYS A 73 2.77 6.71 1.57
CA LYS A 73 1.57 6.67 0.72
C LYS A 73 0.50 5.75 1.31
N GLU A 74 0.89 4.59 1.84
CA GLU A 74 -0.02 3.69 2.55
C GLU A 74 -0.65 4.38 3.77
N VAL A 75 0.15 5.02 4.62
CA VAL A 75 -0.35 5.78 5.78
C VAL A 75 -1.31 6.89 5.34
N ALA A 76 -0.93 7.68 4.34
CA ALA A 76 -1.78 8.78 3.86
C ALA A 76 -3.11 8.28 3.27
N ALA A 77 -3.10 7.13 2.59
CA ALA A 77 -4.32 6.51 2.08
C ALA A 77 -5.25 6.02 3.21
N TRP A 78 -4.70 5.45 4.29
CA TRP A 78 -5.47 5.08 5.48
C TRP A 78 -6.06 6.28 6.23
N GLU A 79 -5.30 7.36 6.37
CA GLU A 79 -5.82 8.62 6.93
C GLU A 79 -6.94 9.18 6.04
N LYS A 80 -6.79 9.12 4.72
CA LYS A 80 -7.85 9.53 3.80
C LYS A 80 -9.09 8.64 3.92
N ALA A 81 -8.92 7.34 4.09
CA ALA A 81 -10.02 6.41 4.34
C ALA A 81 -10.76 6.75 5.64
N ARG A 82 -10.05 7.15 6.69
CA ARG A 82 -10.64 7.60 7.97
C ARG A 82 -11.55 8.82 7.79
N GLU A 83 -11.12 9.81 7.02
CA GLU A 83 -11.97 10.97 6.67
C GLU A 83 -13.22 10.53 5.89
N LEU A 84 -13.07 9.60 4.94
CA LEU A 84 -14.18 9.11 4.11
C LEU A 84 -15.18 8.25 4.91
N CYS A 85 -14.72 7.54 5.94
CA CYS A 85 -15.57 6.77 6.84
C CYS A 85 -16.64 7.65 7.50
N GLU A 86 -16.28 8.86 7.93
CA GLU A 86 -17.22 9.82 8.51
C GLU A 86 -18.30 10.23 7.50
N ARG A 87 -17.91 10.46 6.24
CA ARG A 87 -18.83 10.86 5.15
C ARG A 87 -19.83 9.77 4.79
N TYR A 88 -19.41 8.51 4.81
CA TYR A 88 -20.21 7.37 4.35
C TYR A 88 -20.82 6.54 5.49
N ALA A 89 -20.68 7.00 6.73
CA ALA A 89 -21.14 6.29 7.94
C ALA A 89 -20.64 4.84 8.01
N ILE A 90 -19.36 4.63 7.68
CA ILE A 90 -18.65 3.35 7.84
C ILE A 90 -17.81 3.44 9.11
N THR A 91 -17.82 2.41 9.96
CA THR A 91 -16.94 2.39 11.14
C THR A 91 -15.51 2.17 10.69
N PHE A 92 -14.61 3.07 11.11
CA PHE A 92 -13.18 2.87 10.88
C PHE A 92 -12.66 1.79 11.82
N ASN A 93 -11.99 0.79 11.27
CA ASN A 93 -11.39 -0.30 12.01
C ASN A 93 -9.88 -0.06 12.13
N ASP A 94 -9.45 0.55 13.24
CA ASP A 94 -8.04 0.86 13.51
C ASP A 94 -7.16 -0.39 13.50
N ASP A 95 -7.65 -1.50 14.06
CA ASP A 95 -6.89 -2.76 14.09
C ASP A 95 -6.63 -3.27 12.66
N LEU A 96 -7.61 -3.19 11.76
CA LEU A 96 -7.41 -3.60 10.37
C LEU A 96 -6.36 -2.72 9.68
N ALA A 97 -6.48 -1.40 9.82
CA ALA A 97 -5.55 -0.45 9.21
C ALA A 97 -4.12 -0.65 9.73
N GLU A 98 -3.93 -0.78 11.04
CA GLU A 98 -2.61 -1.01 11.64
C GLU A 98 -2.05 -2.39 11.27
N ASN A 99 -2.87 -3.45 11.21
CA ASN A 99 -2.41 -4.75 10.73
C ASN A 99 -1.93 -4.71 9.27
N CYS A 100 -2.63 -3.97 8.41
CA CYS A 100 -2.19 -3.74 7.04
C CYS A 100 -0.85 -2.99 7.02
N LEU A 101 -0.72 -1.88 7.76
CA LEU A 101 0.51 -1.09 7.85
C LEU A 101 1.69 -1.89 8.44
N ASP A 102 1.44 -2.72 9.45
CA ASP A 102 2.45 -3.58 10.07
C ASP A 102 3.01 -4.60 9.08
N SER A 103 2.19 -5.11 8.17
CA SER A 103 2.68 -5.99 7.10
C SER A 103 3.73 -5.29 6.23
N TYR A 104 3.55 -4.00 5.92
CA TYR A 104 4.51 -3.18 5.20
C TYR A 104 5.73 -2.83 6.05
N ARG A 105 5.55 -2.47 7.33
CA ARG A 105 6.66 -2.17 8.25
C ARG A 105 7.58 -3.36 8.42
N LEU A 106 7.02 -4.56 8.62
CA LEU A 106 7.78 -5.82 8.71
C LEU A 106 8.46 -6.20 7.40
N TRP A 107 7.82 -5.94 6.26
CA TRP A 107 8.44 -6.13 4.94
C TRP A 107 9.63 -5.19 4.75
N LEU A 108 9.47 -3.91 5.08
CA LEU A 108 10.51 -2.88 4.96
C LEU A 108 11.69 -3.15 5.90
N ASP A 109 11.42 -3.55 7.14
CA ASP A 109 12.44 -3.94 8.13
C ASP A 109 13.31 -5.09 7.59
N LYS A 110 12.70 -6.19 7.16
CA LYS A 110 13.43 -7.34 6.57
C LYS A 110 14.24 -6.96 5.33
N ARG A 111 13.70 -6.06 4.51
CA ARG A 111 14.27 -5.63 3.24
C ARG A 111 15.45 -4.69 3.42
N SER A 112 15.38 -3.82 4.43
CA SER A 112 16.43 -2.87 4.81
C SER A 112 17.47 -3.48 5.76
N THR A 113 17.24 -4.67 6.32
CA THR A 113 18.21 -5.32 7.21
C THR A 113 19.38 -5.95 6.44
N CYS A 114 20.60 -5.56 6.81
CA CYS A 114 21.84 -6.11 6.27
C CYS A 114 22.03 -7.59 6.67
N ILE A 115 22.43 -8.44 5.72
CA ILE A 115 22.67 -9.87 5.97
C ILE A 115 23.97 -10.11 6.74
N GLU A 116 24.97 -9.24 6.57
CA GLU A 116 26.31 -9.46 7.13
C GLU A 116 26.42 -9.07 8.61
N CYS A 117 25.65 -8.07 9.06
CA CYS A 117 25.78 -7.52 10.40
C CYS A 117 24.46 -7.10 11.06
N GLU A 118 23.32 -7.43 10.44
CA GLU A 118 21.95 -7.21 10.97
C GLU A 118 21.59 -5.74 11.23
N GLN A 119 22.45 -4.80 10.86
CA GLN A 119 22.15 -3.37 10.93
C GLN A 119 21.22 -2.94 9.79
N THR A 120 20.37 -1.96 10.06
CA THR A 120 19.53 -1.33 9.04
C THR A 120 20.42 -0.59 8.02
N GLY A 121 20.27 -0.96 6.76
CA GLY A 121 20.80 -0.22 5.63
C GLY A 121 19.86 0.88 5.18
N TYR A 122 20.41 1.89 4.52
CA TYR A 122 19.62 2.95 3.90
C TYR A 122 19.48 2.67 2.41
N GLN A 123 18.34 3.05 1.85
CA GLN A 123 18.09 2.95 0.42
C GLN A 123 18.78 4.12 -0.29
N ASN A 124 19.82 3.83 -1.08
CA ASN A 124 20.63 4.85 -1.75
C ASN A 124 20.13 5.17 -3.16
N HIS A 125 19.46 4.22 -3.79
CA HIS A 125 18.88 4.30 -5.12
C HIS A 125 17.67 3.37 -5.20
N GLU A 126 16.88 3.48 -6.26
CA GLU A 126 15.79 2.56 -6.57
C GLU A 126 16.25 1.09 -6.42
N LEU A 127 15.59 0.37 -5.51
CA LEU A 127 15.86 -1.04 -5.16
C LEU A 127 17.28 -1.39 -4.66
N HIS A 128 18.09 -0.42 -4.23
CA HIS A 128 19.43 -0.68 -3.71
C HIS A 128 19.59 -0.15 -2.29
N TYR A 129 20.16 -0.99 -1.44
CA TYR A 129 20.44 -0.69 -0.05
C TYR A 129 21.94 -0.74 0.21
N THR A 130 22.41 0.12 1.12
CA THR A 130 23.78 0.14 1.62
C THR A 130 23.78 0.13 3.14
N CYS A 131 24.59 -0.74 3.74
CA CYS A 131 24.80 -0.77 5.18
C CYS A 131 25.87 0.25 5.59
N LEU A 132 25.57 1.13 6.54
CA LEU A 132 26.54 2.10 7.05
C LEU A 132 27.63 1.46 7.94
N ASN A 133 27.35 0.29 8.52
CA ASN A 133 28.26 -0.38 9.44
C ASN A 133 29.35 -1.18 8.70
N CYS A 134 28.96 -2.07 7.80
CA CYS A 134 29.89 -2.97 7.09
C CYS A 134 30.07 -2.63 5.61
N GLN A 135 29.41 -1.59 5.10
CA GLN A 135 29.44 -1.16 3.69
C GLN A 135 28.94 -2.20 2.68
N ALA A 136 28.35 -3.30 3.17
CA ALA A 136 27.65 -4.25 2.31
C ALA A 136 26.51 -3.55 1.55
N PHE A 137 26.31 -3.97 0.32
CA PHE A 137 25.26 -3.43 -0.53
C PHE A 137 24.53 -4.57 -1.24
N TRP A 138 23.21 -4.43 -1.34
CA TRP A 138 22.35 -5.46 -1.91
C TRP A 138 21.22 -4.85 -2.72
N LYS A 139 20.79 -5.61 -3.73
CA LYS A 139 19.63 -5.30 -4.54
C LYS A 139 18.41 -6.07 -4.04
N VAL A 140 17.26 -5.42 -4.08
CA VAL A 140 15.95 -6.00 -3.70
C VAL A 140 15.01 -6.09 -4.92
N SER A 141 13.92 -6.86 -4.81
CA SER A 141 12.91 -6.96 -5.87
C SER A 141 11.93 -5.78 -5.83
N PHE A 142 11.46 -5.29 -6.98
CA PHE A 142 10.39 -4.28 -7.00
C PHE A 142 9.09 -4.81 -6.38
N ASP A 143 8.76 -6.06 -6.66
CA ASP A 143 7.55 -6.72 -6.18
C ASP A 143 7.56 -6.88 -4.66
N GLN A 144 6.55 -6.28 -4.03
CA GLN A 144 6.32 -6.28 -2.58
C GLN A 144 5.71 -7.60 -2.10
N LYS A 145 4.96 -8.30 -2.97
CA LYS A 145 4.32 -9.60 -2.68
C LYS A 145 5.31 -10.77 -2.82
N LYS A 146 6.46 -10.56 -3.48
CA LYS A 146 7.54 -11.56 -3.51
C LYS A 146 8.23 -11.65 -2.15
N ARG A 147 8.67 -12.86 -1.78
CA ARG A 147 9.57 -13.06 -0.63
C ARG A 147 10.75 -12.08 -0.77
N VAL A 148 11.13 -11.45 0.34
CA VAL A 148 12.26 -10.50 0.38
C VAL A 148 13.52 -11.21 -0.15
N CYS A 149 13.84 -10.96 -1.41
CA CYS A 149 15.02 -11.49 -2.09
C CYS A 149 16.08 -10.40 -2.09
N ARG A 150 17.19 -10.67 -1.41
CA ARG A 150 18.36 -9.80 -1.33
C ARG A 150 19.46 -10.47 -2.13
N VAL A 151 19.94 -9.81 -3.19
CA VAL A 151 21.06 -10.32 -3.98
C VAL A 151 22.31 -9.55 -3.57
N PRO A 152 23.27 -10.20 -2.88
CA PRO A 152 24.54 -9.58 -2.56
C PRO A 152 25.26 -9.22 -3.85
N THR A 153 25.72 -7.99 -3.92
CA THR A 153 26.51 -7.50 -5.04
C THR A 153 27.93 -7.22 -4.54
N LYS A 154 28.96 -7.60 -5.32
CA LYS A 154 30.37 -7.33 -4.96
C LYS A 154 30.76 -5.95 -5.49
N GLN A 155 31.34 -5.11 -4.64
CA GLN A 155 31.78 -3.78 -5.04
C GLN A 155 32.93 -4.02 -6.01
N LYS A 156 32.79 -3.59 -7.27
CA LYS A 156 33.94 -3.52 -8.15
C LYS A 156 34.84 -2.43 -7.55
N ALA A 157 36.00 -2.86 -7.05
CA ALA A 157 37.09 -1.99 -6.62
C ALA A 157 37.55 -1.10 -7.78
#